data_AF-A0A9E5QIN9-F1
#
_entry.id   AF-A0A9E5QIN9-F1
#
_cell.length_a   1.000
_cell.length_b   1.000
_cell.length_c   1.000
_cell.angle_alpha   90.00
_cell.angle_beta   90.00
_cell.angle_gamma   90.00
#
_symmetry.space_group_name_H-M   'P 1'
#
loop_
_entity.id
_entity.type
_entity.pdbx_description
1 polymer ?
#
loop_
_entity_poly.entity_id
_entity_poly.type
_entity_poly.pdbx_seq_one_letter_code
_entity_poly.pdbx_strand_id
1 'polypeptide(L)'
;MSQANYSTTIHMDCETVIARLTSQLTSSGFRIVRSFDLNSARSSYTNLPCPHHGKSFCDCQLVVLLVYGEMAVPASVILHCHQGMTQIDIIESPNTHHDNNLVDFIQQAAGTIDQASMIRVKQDDNSKQ
;
A
#
# COMPACT_ATOMS: atom_id res chain seq x y z
N MET A 1 -13.97 -14.44 7.87
CA MET A 1 -13.73 -13.50 6.76
C MET A 1 -13.36 -12.17 7.40
N SER A 2 -12.10 -11.78 7.37
CA SER A 2 -11.67 -10.44 7.81
C SER A 2 -12.05 -9.44 6.71
N GLN A 3 -12.89 -8.45 7.03
CA GLN A 3 -13.22 -7.36 6.12
C GLN A 3 -12.10 -6.31 6.16
N ALA A 4 -11.89 -5.61 5.04
CA ALA A 4 -11.07 -4.41 5.06
C ALA A 4 -11.82 -3.34 5.83
N ASN A 5 -11.24 -2.84 6.92
CA ASN A 5 -11.86 -1.80 7.75
C ASN A 5 -11.63 -0.40 7.15
N TYR A 6 -10.75 -0.31 6.16
CA TYR A 6 -10.49 0.90 5.38
C TYR A 6 -9.95 0.51 3.99
N SER A 7 -10.39 1.22 2.96
CA SER A 7 -9.90 1.07 1.58
C SER A 7 -9.81 2.44 0.90
N THR A 8 -8.69 2.71 0.23
CA THR A 8 -8.51 3.93 -0.59
C THR A 8 -7.67 3.65 -1.83
N THR A 9 -7.84 4.46 -2.88
CA THR A 9 -7.07 4.38 -4.12
C THR A 9 -6.27 5.65 -4.31
N ILE A 10 -4.95 5.50 -4.46
CA ILE A 10 -3.99 6.59 -4.63
C ILE A 10 -3.44 6.57 -6.06
N HIS A 11 -3.43 7.73 -6.73
CA HIS A 11 -2.84 7.89 -8.06
C HIS A 11 -1.30 8.05 -7.99
N MET A 12 -0.63 7.01 -7.50
CA MET A 12 0.82 6.87 -7.46
C MET A 12 1.22 5.41 -7.64
N ASP A 13 2.42 5.17 -8.17
CA ASP A 13 2.97 3.83 -8.30
C ASP A 13 3.23 3.18 -6.93
N CYS A 14 3.25 1.84 -6.94
CA CYS A 14 3.31 1.01 -5.75
C CYS A 14 4.50 1.34 -4.84
N GLU A 15 5.71 1.42 -5.42
CA GLU A 15 6.93 1.59 -4.62
C GLU A 15 7.03 3.01 -4.05
N THR A 16 6.53 4.03 -4.77
CA THR A 16 6.39 5.39 -4.22
C THR A 16 5.45 5.41 -3.02
N VAL A 17 4.29 4.76 -3.12
CA VAL A 17 3.33 4.67 -2.00
C VAL A 17 3.93 3.90 -0.83
N ILE A 18 4.57 2.76 -1.07
CA ILE A 18 5.22 1.94 -0.03
C ILE A 18 6.33 2.75 0.65
N ALA A 19 7.19 3.43 -0.09
CA ALA A 19 8.29 4.22 0.47
C ALA A 19 7.76 5.35 1.36
N ARG A 20 6.71 6.07 0.93
CA ARG A 20 6.09 7.14 1.71
C ARG A 20 5.41 6.62 2.97
N LEU A 21 4.61 5.56 2.83
CA LEU A 21 3.92 4.94 3.95
C LEU A 21 4.94 4.40 4.96
N THR A 22 6.01 3.77 4.47
CA THR A 22 7.09 3.24 5.30
C THR A 22 7.79 4.36 6.05
N SER A 23 8.16 5.43 5.37
CA SER A 23 8.84 6.58 5.97
C SER A 23 7.98 7.25 7.04
N GLN A 24 6.71 7.54 6.75
CA GLN A 24 5.81 8.18 7.72
C GLN A 24 5.62 7.31 8.96
N LEU A 25 5.25 6.04 8.80
CA LEU A 25 4.96 5.16 9.92
C LEU A 25 6.22 4.84 10.74
N THR A 26 7.38 4.63 10.11
CA THR A 26 8.64 4.44 10.85
C THR A 26 9.08 5.69 11.61
N SER A 27 8.84 6.88 11.06
CA SER A 27 9.10 8.14 11.77
C SER A 27 8.20 8.32 13.01
N SER A 28 7.02 7.69 13.01
CA SER A 28 6.10 7.63 14.15
C SER A 28 6.40 6.48 15.13
N GLY A 29 7.50 5.74 14.94
CA GLY A 29 7.92 4.66 15.84
C GLY A 29 7.38 3.27 15.49
N PHE A 30 6.62 3.12 14.40
CA PHE A 30 6.11 1.81 13.98
C PHE A 30 7.18 0.98 13.25
N ARG A 31 7.15 -0.34 13.46
CA ARG A 31 7.99 -1.26 12.71
C ARG A 31 7.20 -1.87 11.56
N ILE A 32 7.81 -1.91 10.38
CA ILE A 32 7.15 -2.39 9.17
C ILE A 32 7.93 -3.57 8.60
N VAL A 33 7.21 -4.61 8.22
CA VAL A 33 7.77 -5.81 7.57
C VAL A 33 7.03 -6.05 6.26
N ARG A 34 7.76 -6.08 5.13
CA ARG A 34 7.22 -6.54 3.85
C ARG A 34 7.13 -8.06 3.89
N SER A 35 5.95 -8.59 4.21
CA SER A 35 5.71 -10.02 4.40
C SER A 35 5.47 -10.78 3.09
N PHE A 36 4.99 -10.06 2.07
CA PHE A 36 4.77 -10.60 0.73
C PHE A 36 5.05 -9.55 -0.33
N ASP A 37 5.61 -10.00 -1.46
CA ASP A 37 5.90 -9.19 -2.64
C ASP A 37 5.72 -10.04 -3.90
N LEU A 38 4.73 -9.71 -4.73
CA LEU A 38 4.39 -10.49 -5.92
C LEU A 38 5.54 -10.50 -6.95
N ASN A 39 6.19 -9.37 -7.19
CA ASN A 39 7.32 -9.31 -8.12
C ASN A 39 8.47 -10.20 -7.67
N SER A 40 8.78 -10.20 -6.37
CA SER A 40 9.79 -11.10 -5.80
C SER A 40 9.39 -12.56 -5.96
N ALA A 41 8.12 -12.91 -5.67
CA ALA A 41 7.62 -14.27 -5.86
C ALA A 41 7.63 -14.71 -7.34
N ARG A 42 7.30 -13.80 -8.27
CA ARG A 42 7.30 -14.05 -9.72
C ARG A 42 8.70 -14.13 -10.33
N SER A 43 9.72 -13.55 -9.71
CA SER A 43 11.09 -13.61 -10.21
C SER A 43 11.60 -15.06 -10.37
N SER A 44 11.03 -16.00 -9.61
CA SER A 44 11.32 -17.43 -9.69
C SER A 44 10.55 -18.15 -10.82
N TYR A 45 9.61 -17.48 -11.50
CA TYR A 45 8.75 -18.03 -12.55
C TYR A 45 8.78 -17.15 -13.80
N THR A 46 9.72 -17.43 -14.71
CA THR A 46 9.79 -16.76 -16.01
C THR A 46 8.64 -17.22 -16.92
N ASN A 47 7.95 -16.27 -17.57
CA ASN A 47 6.94 -16.48 -18.64
C ASN A 47 5.49 -16.78 -18.24
N LEU A 48 5.07 -16.51 -17.00
CA LEU A 48 3.63 -16.50 -16.71
C LEU A 48 3.00 -15.18 -17.18
N PRO A 49 2.03 -15.21 -18.12
CA PRO A 49 1.28 -14.03 -18.51
C PRO A 49 0.51 -13.51 -17.30
N CYS A 50 0.53 -12.20 -17.11
CA CYS A 50 -0.24 -11.56 -16.06
C CYS A 50 -1.74 -11.85 -16.27
N PRO A 51 -2.48 -12.30 -15.24
CA PRO A 51 -3.92 -12.55 -15.35
C PRO A 51 -4.73 -11.31 -15.79
N HIS A 52 -4.27 -10.12 -15.42
CA HIS A 52 -4.96 -8.87 -15.72
C HIS A 52 -4.71 -8.37 -17.15
N HIS A 53 -3.48 -8.49 -17.66
CA HIS A 53 -3.09 -7.89 -18.94
C HIS A 53 -2.77 -8.92 -20.04
N GLY A 54 -2.71 -10.21 -19.71
CA GLY A 54 -2.35 -11.30 -20.63
C GLY A 54 -0.90 -11.26 -21.14
N LYS A 55 -0.09 -10.31 -20.66
CA LYS A 55 1.31 -10.09 -21.09
C LYS A 55 2.29 -10.52 -20.01
N SER A 56 3.48 -10.95 -20.42
CA SER A 56 4.58 -11.30 -19.51
C SER A 56 5.08 -10.08 -18.72
N PHE A 57 5.06 -8.89 -19.32
CA PHE A 57 5.33 -7.61 -18.67
C PHE A 57 4.02 -7.01 -18.13
N CYS A 58 3.90 -6.87 -16.82
CA CYS A 58 2.86 -6.08 -16.15
C CYS A 58 3.47 -5.22 -15.04
N ASP A 59 2.90 -4.05 -14.78
CA ASP A 59 3.09 -3.22 -13.59
C ASP A 59 2.27 -3.68 -12.36
N CYS A 60 1.54 -4.79 -12.51
CA CYS A 60 0.67 -5.39 -11.51
C CYS A 60 1.50 -5.87 -10.34
N GLN A 61 1.27 -5.28 -9.17
CA GLN A 61 2.02 -5.60 -7.97
C GLN A 61 1.05 -5.83 -6.81
N LEU A 62 1.36 -6.82 -5.98
CA LEU A 62 0.68 -7.04 -4.71
C LEU A 62 1.75 -7.07 -3.63
N VAL A 63 1.64 -6.18 -2.65
CA VAL A 63 2.52 -6.14 -1.49
C VAL A 63 1.68 -6.25 -0.22
N VAL A 64 2.12 -7.09 0.71
CA VAL A 64 1.52 -7.16 2.06
C VAL A 64 2.53 -6.67 3.07
N LEU A 65 2.22 -5.53 3.70
CA LEU A 65 2.98 -4.98 4.81
C LEU A 65 2.33 -5.40 6.13
N LEU A 66 3.15 -5.81 7.08
CA LEU A 66 2.78 -5.97 8.47
C LEU A 66 3.30 -4.76 9.24
N VAL A 67 2.41 -4.01 9.87
CA VAL A 67 2.74 -2.82 10.66
C VAL A 67 2.56 -3.17 12.13
N TYR A 68 3.64 -3.07 12.89
CA TYR A 68 3.69 -3.37 14.32
C TYR A 68 3.75 -2.07 15.13
N GLY A 69 2.83 -1.95 16.10
CA GLY A 69 2.88 -1.01 17.21
C GLY A 69 3.69 -1.55 18.39
N GLU A 70 3.32 -1.17 19.61
CA GLU A 70 3.94 -1.72 20.83
C GLU A 70 3.48 -3.16 21.08
N MET A 71 2.23 -3.46 20.69
CA MET A 71 1.63 -4.79 20.74
C MET A 71 2.25 -5.75 19.71
N ALA A 72 2.30 -7.04 20.06
CA ALA A 72 2.86 -8.09 19.21
C ALA A 72 2.03 -8.41 17.95
N VAL A 73 0.76 -7.97 17.90
CA VAL A 73 -0.14 -8.24 16.77
C VAL A 73 -0.04 -7.10 15.75
N PRO A 74 0.36 -7.37 14.49
CA PRO A 74 0.41 -6.35 13.46
C PRO A 74 -0.94 -6.11 12.78
N ALA A 75 -1.15 -4.88 12.34
CA ALA A 75 -2.13 -4.60 11.30
C ALA A 75 -1.57 -5.04 9.93
N SER A 76 -2.45 -5.58 9.06
CA SER A 76 -2.07 -5.94 7.70
C SER A 76 -2.49 -4.84 6.74
N VAL A 77 -1.54 -4.34 5.95
CA VAL A 77 -1.80 -3.39 4.87
C VAL A 77 -1.52 -4.08 3.55
N ILE A 78 -2.56 -4.22 2.74
CA ILE A 78 -2.47 -4.79 1.39
C ILE A 78 -2.40 -3.64 0.40
N LEU A 79 -1.37 -3.64 -0.43
CA LEU A 79 -1.24 -2.72 -1.55
C LEU A 79 -1.41 -3.50 -2.84
N HIS A 80 -2.47 -3.17 -3.57
CA HIS A 80 -2.74 -3.72 -4.89
C HIS A 80 -2.56 -2.62 -5.93
N CYS A 81 -1.62 -2.84 -6.85
CA CYS A 81 -1.14 -1.79 -7.74
C CYS A 81 -1.37 -2.20 -9.19
N HIS A 82 -1.94 -1.30 -9.98
CA HIS A 82 -2.13 -1.47 -11.41
C HIS A 82 -2.23 -0.10 -12.09
N GLN A 83 -1.70 0.03 -13.31
CA GLN A 83 -1.89 1.21 -14.17
C GLN A 83 -1.48 2.53 -13.49
N GLY A 84 -0.39 2.52 -12.72
CA GLY A 84 0.10 3.69 -11.98
C GLY A 84 -0.77 4.13 -10.79
N MET A 85 -1.73 3.29 -10.38
CA MET A 85 -2.57 3.48 -9.20
C MET A 85 -2.26 2.41 -8.17
N THR A 86 -2.44 2.77 -6.90
CA THR A 86 -2.26 1.89 -5.75
C THR A 86 -3.52 1.91 -4.90
N GLN A 87 -4.24 0.80 -4.87
CA GLN A 87 -5.28 0.55 -3.87
C GLN A 87 -4.61 0.07 -2.58
N ILE A 88 -4.99 0.69 -1.46
CA ILE A 88 -4.57 0.31 -0.12
C ILE A 88 -5.79 -0.23 0.61
N ASP A 89 -5.71 -1.47 1.09
CA ASP A 89 -6.69 -2.07 2.00
C ASP A 89 -6.04 -2.35 3.36
N ILE A 90 -6.66 -1.88 4.44
CA ILE A 90 -6.21 -2.16 5.80
C ILE A 90 -7.11 -3.23 6.40
N ILE A 91 -6.51 -4.35 6.77
CA ILE A 91 -7.20 -5.49 7.37
C ILE A 91 -6.82 -5.58 8.84
N GLU A 92 -7.82 -5.44 9.70
CA GLU A 92 -7.70 -5.81 11.11
C GLU A 92 -8.26 -7.20 11.34
N SER A 93 -7.66 -7.93 12.28
CA SER A 93 -8.32 -9.10 12.84
C SER A 93 -9.38 -8.64 13.86
N PRO A 94 -10.64 -9.08 13.73
CA PRO A 94 -11.74 -8.61 14.60
C PRO A 94 -11.60 -9.02 16.09
N ASN A 95 -10.64 -9.90 16.42
CA ASN A 95 -10.41 -10.42 17.76
C ASN A 95 -9.08 -9.96 18.38
N THR A 96 -8.42 -8.98 17.81
CA THR A 96 -7.11 -8.52 18.28
C THR A 96 -7.23 -7.10 18.81
N HIS A 97 -6.94 -6.93 20.10
CA HIS A 97 -6.61 -5.64 20.68
C HIS A 97 -5.32 -5.14 20.01
N HIS A 98 -5.46 -4.41 18.92
CA HIS A 98 -4.37 -3.58 18.44
C HIS A 98 -4.17 -2.44 19.45
N ASP A 99 -2.99 -1.83 19.47
CA ASP A 99 -2.88 -0.48 20.03
C ASP A 99 -3.99 0.37 19.43
N ASN A 100 -4.82 0.98 20.28
CA ASN A 100 -6.08 1.64 19.86
C ASN A 100 -5.88 2.72 18.78
N ASN A 101 -4.64 3.12 18.51
CA ASN A 101 -4.31 4.17 17.55
C ASN A 101 -3.57 3.66 16.30
N LEU A 102 -3.12 2.39 16.25
CA LEU A 102 -2.26 1.90 15.16
C LEU A 102 -2.95 2.05 13.80
N VAL A 103 -4.20 1.63 13.69
CA VAL A 103 -4.94 1.69 12.44
C VAL A 103 -5.30 3.13 12.07
N ASP A 104 -5.62 3.97 13.06
CA ASP A 104 -5.84 5.40 12.82
C ASP A 104 -4.59 6.06 12.23
N PHE A 105 -3.39 5.73 12.73
CA PHE A 105 -2.14 6.23 12.15
C PHE A 105 -1.91 5.74 10.72
N ILE A 106 -2.21 4.47 10.42
CA ILE A 106 -2.09 3.93 9.06
C ILE A 106 -3.07 4.63 8.11
N GLN A 107 -4.32 4.82 8.54
CA GLN A 107 -5.34 5.52 7.77
C GLN A 107 -4.95 6.99 7.53
N GLN A 108 -4.44 7.68 8.55
CA GLN A 108 -3.98 9.05 8.43
C GLN A 108 -2.79 9.19 7.47
N ALA A 109 -1.83 8.27 7.56
CA ALA A 109 -0.69 8.24 6.64
C ALA A 109 -1.15 8.00 5.20
N ALA A 110 -2.05 7.03 4.98
CA ALA A 110 -2.64 6.76 3.66
C ALA A 110 -3.39 7.98 3.12
N GLY A 111 -4.22 8.63 3.93
CA GLY A 111 -4.94 9.84 3.55
C GLY A 111 -4.02 11.02 3.22
N THR A 112 -2.90 11.18 3.95
CA THR A 112 -1.91 12.22 3.67
C THR A 112 -1.22 11.99 2.32
N ILE A 113 -0.90 10.73 2.00
CA ILE A 113 -0.31 10.35 0.70
C ILE A 113 -1.32 10.61 -0.42
N ASP A 114 -2.58 10.23 -0.21
CA ASP A 114 -3.65 10.44 -1.19
C ASP A 114 -3.83 11.93 -1.54
N GLN A 115 -3.96 12.80 -0.54
CA GLN A 115 -4.07 14.24 -0.74
C GLN A 115 -2.85 14.82 -1.50
N ALA A 116 -1.65 14.33 -1.21
CA ALA A 116 -0.44 14.75 -1.91
C ALA A 116 -0.40 14.29 -3.38
N SER A 117 -1.12 13.23 -3.73
CA SER A 117 -1.26 12.77 -5.13
C SER A 117 -2.11 13.75 -5.94
N MET A 118 -3.19 14.27 -5.36
CA MET A 118 -4.13 15.18 -6.00
C MET A 118 -3.52 16.57 -6.29
N ILE A 119 -2.56 17.02 -5.47
CA ILE A 119 -1.86 18.29 -5.69
C ILE A 119 -0.94 18.22 -6.90
N ARG A 120 -0.27 17.07 -7.14
CA ARG A 120 0.66 16.91 -8.27
C ARG A 120 -0.06 16.85 -9.62
N VAL A 121 -1.21 16.19 -9.70
CA VAL A 121 -2.01 16.13 -10.94
C VAL A 121 -2.40 17.53 -11.43
N LYS A 122 -2.68 18.48 -10.53
CA LYS A 122 -3.04 19.85 -10.91
C LYS A 122 -1.87 20.69 -11.45
N GLN A 123 -0.62 20.28 -11.23
CA GLN A 123 0.55 21.04 -11.67
C GLN A 123 0.97 20.72 -13.12
N ASP A 124 0.62 19.53 -13.62
CA ASP A 124 1.00 19.09 -14.97
C ASP A 124 0.07 19.62 -16.08
N ASP A 125 -1.11 20.13 -15.72
CA ASP A 125 -2.06 20.73 -16.67
C ASP A 125 -1.76 22.20 -17.03
N ASN A 126 -0.79 22.84 -16.37
CA ASN A 126 -0.52 24.27 -16.54
C ASN A 126 0.74 24.59 -17.38
N SER A 127 1.24 23.64 -18.17
CA SER A 127 2.44 23.82 -19.02
C SER A 127 2.13 23.95 -20.53
N LYS A 128 0.88 24.27 -20.90
CA LYS A 128 0.53 24.66 -22.27
C LYS A 128 -0.37 25.89 -22.27
N GLN A 129 0.22 27.06 -22.09
CA GLN A 129 -0.34 28.32 -22.55
C GLN A 129 0.77 29.21 -23.12
#